data_AF-A0A965CUC9-F1
#
_entry.id   AF-A0A965CUC9-F1
#
_cell.length_a   1.000
_cell.length_b   1.000
_cell.length_c   1.000
_cell.angle_alpha   90.00
_cell.angle_beta   90.00
_cell.angle_gamma   90.00
#
_symmetry.space_group_name_H-M   'P 1'
#
loop_
_entity.id
_entity.type
_entity.pdbx_description
1 polymer ?
#
loop_
_entity_poly.entity_id
_entity_poly.type
_entity_poly.pdbx_seq_one_letter_code
_entity_poly.pdbx_strand_id
1 'polypeptide(L)'
;QLEHCVICSKPVFQEVPVKTELNPKKTRLYQIDVSHGGVRCETCFSSNSQSILINPGSLMFLNRWSQTLRNFNSLEIRPTRQNLTEINPLIQESFKLHLPRQPKASSLLEKALDGVGKNSSTL
;
A
#
# COMPACT_ATOMS: atom_id res chain seq x y z
N GLN A 1 -8.85 -8.03 5.06
CA GLN A 1 -8.11 -7.30 6.12
C GLN A 1 -7.83 -5.84 5.79
N LEU A 2 -7.99 -5.40 4.53
CA LEU A 2 -7.76 -4.00 4.13
C LEU A 2 -9.03 -3.12 4.17
N GLU A 3 -10.19 -3.72 4.42
CA GLU A 3 -11.49 -3.02 4.44
C GLU A 3 -11.90 -2.53 5.84
N HIS A 4 -11.36 -3.17 6.89
CA HIS A 4 -11.67 -2.89 8.28
C HIS A 4 -10.38 -2.63 9.06
N CYS A 5 -10.46 -1.71 10.02
CA CYS A 5 -9.33 -1.35 10.86
C CYS A 5 -8.89 -2.56 11.68
N VAL A 6 -7.59 -2.88 11.65
CA VAL A 6 -7.04 -4.04 12.36
C VAL A 6 -7.10 -3.91 13.89
N ILE A 7 -7.27 -2.68 14.40
CA ILE A 7 -7.30 -2.39 15.84
C ILE A 7 -8.72 -2.32 16.39
N CYS A 8 -9.64 -1.64 15.69
CA CYS A 8 -10.99 -1.38 16.19
C CYS A 8 -12.10 -1.98 15.33
N SER A 9 -11.74 -2.72 14.27
CA SER A 9 -12.65 -3.38 13.32
C SER A 9 -13.64 -2.48 12.58
N LYS A 10 -13.57 -1.14 12.76
CA LYS A 10 -14.40 -0.19 12.01
C LYS A 10 -14.04 -0.22 10.52
N PRO A 11 -15.02 -0.08 9.60
CA PRO A 11 -14.73 0.07 8.17
C PRO A 11 -13.81 1.25 7.91
N VAL A 12 -12.78 1.03 7.09
CA VAL A 12 -11.79 2.05 6.73
C VAL A 12 -12.24 2.82 5.49
N PHE A 13 -12.85 2.12 4.53
CA PHE A 13 -13.57 2.74 3.43
C PHE A 13 -14.99 3.07 3.91
N GLN A 14 -15.18 4.28 4.40
CA GLN A 14 -16.53 4.84 4.52
C GLN A 14 -16.81 5.57 3.22
N GLU A 15 -17.81 5.11 2.47
CA GLU A 15 -18.40 5.88 1.38
C GLU A 15 -18.98 7.15 2.02
N VAL A 16 -18.21 8.24 1.96
CA VAL A 16 -18.76 9.54 2.34
C VAL A 16 -19.82 9.85 1.30
N PRO A 17 -21.09 10.08 1.68
CA PRO A 17 -22.12 10.45 0.72
C PRO A 17 -21.62 11.67 -0.04
N VAL A 18 -21.64 11.57 -1.37
CA VAL A 18 -21.08 12.49 -2.39
C VAL A 18 -21.39 13.99 -2.17
N LYS A 19 -22.32 14.31 -1.26
CA LYS A 19 -22.73 15.67 -0.90
C LYS A 19 -21.93 16.34 0.22
N THR A 20 -21.07 15.63 0.96
CA THR A 20 -20.38 16.21 2.12
C THR A 20 -18.88 16.13 1.95
N GLU A 21 -18.26 17.31 1.82
CA GLU A 21 -16.82 17.56 1.79
C GLU A 21 -16.09 17.35 0.45
N LEU A 22 -16.41 18.22 -0.51
CA LEU A 22 -15.40 18.78 -1.42
C LEU A 22 -14.48 19.72 -0.62
N ASN A 23 -13.71 19.19 0.33
CA ASN A 23 -12.57 19.91 0.88
C ASN A 23 -11.30 19.31 0.25
N PRO A 24 -10.84 19.83 -0.90
CA PRO A 24 -9.68 19.29 -1.63
C PRO A 24 -8.37 19.36 -0.84
N LYS A 25 -8.37 19.97 0.37
CA LYS A 25 -7.19 20.09 1.24
C LYS A 25 -7.02 18.97 2.26
N LYS A 26 -8.01 18.10 2.47
CA LYS A 26 -7.85 16.93 3.34
C LYS A 26 -7.51 15.71 2.48
N THR A 27 -6.23 15.54 2.17
CA THR A 27 -5.74 14.26 1.67
C THR A 27 -5.87 13.26 2.81
N ARG A 28 -6.97 12.48 2.80
CA ARG A 28 -7.19 11.43 3.81
C ARG A 28 -6.08 10.40 3.65
N LEU A 29 -5.24 10.25 4.66
CA LEU A 29 -4.18 9.23 4.66
C LEU A 29 -4.69 8.02 5.42
N TYR A 30 -4.18 6.85 5.04
CA TYR A 30 -4.36 5.61 5.79
C TYR A 30 -3.00 5.14 6.28
N GLN A 31 -2.99 4.23 7.26
CA GLN A 31 -1.76 3.66 7.79
C GLN A 31 -1.85 2.15 7.74
N ILE A 32 -0.85 1.47 7.20
CA ILE A 32 -0.74 0.01 7.30
C ILE A 32 0.17 -0.33 8.47
N ASP A 33 -0.33 -1.20 9.34
CA ASP A 33 0.42 -1.82 10.42
C ASP A 33 1.10 -3.08 9.89
N VAL A 34 2.42 -3.02 9.77
CA VAL A 34 3.22 -4.12 9.24
C VAL A 34 3.12 -5.35 10.15
N SER A 35 3.09 -5.15 11.46
CA SER A 35 3.09 -6.23 12.45
C SER A 35 1.79 -7.01 12.50
N HIS A 36 0.66 -6.33 12.24
CA HIS A 36 -0.64 -6.97 12.18
C HIS A 36 -1.10 -7.28 10.75
N GLY A 37 -0.35 -6.85 9.73
CA GLY A 37 -0.68 -7.06 8.31
C GLY A 37 -1.99 -6.38 7.86
N GLY A 38 -2.41 -5.31 8.53
CA GLY A 38 -3.73 -4.70 8.34
C GLY A 38 -3.72 -3.18 8.32
N VAL A 39 -4.79 -2.58 7.84
CA VAL A 39 -4.94 -1.12 7.79
C VAL A 39 -5.46 -0.58 9.12
N ARG A 40 -5.04 0.62 9.51
CA ARG A 40 -5.53 1.39 10.65
C ARG A 40 -6.35 2.58 10.12
N CYS A 41 -7.49 2.85 10.74
CA CYS A 41 -8.22 4.10 10.53
C CYS A 41 -7.49 5.27 11.22
N GLU A 42 -7.75 6.51 10.81
CA GLU A 42 -7.11 7.73 11.33
C GLU A 42 -7.15 7.83 12.87
N THR A 43 -8.24 7.39 13.50
CA THR A 43 -8.39 7.39 14.96
C THR A 43 -7.53 6.34 15.69
N CYS A 44 -6.97 5.37 14.96
CA CYS A 44 -6.14 4.30 15.50
C CYS A 44 -4.70 4.37 15.00
N PHE A 45 -4.29 5.51 14.44
CA PHE A 45 -2.92 5.72 14.00
C PHE A 45 -1.94 5.53 15.14
N SER A 46 -0.78 4.96 14.83
CA SER A 46 0.33 4.79 15.74
C SER A 46 1.53 5.58 15.24
N SER A 47 2.37 6.01 16.18
CA SER A 47 3.69 6.58 15.89
C SER A 47 4.80 5.51 15.80
N ASN A 48 4.47 4.22 15.89
CA ASN A 48 5.47 3.15 15.83
C ASN A 48 6.13 3.08 14.44
N SER A 49 7.44 2.83 14.40
CA SER A 49 8.24 2.52 13.21
C SER A 49 7.66 1.44 12.28
N GLN A 50 6.85 0.51 12.79
CA GLN A 50 6.22 -0.57 12.01
C GLN A 50 4.91 -0.15 11.32
N SER A 51 4.70 1.15 11.14
CA SER A 51 3.47 1.68 10.59
C SER A 51 3.75 2.67 9.46
N ILE A 52 3.12 2.43 8.31
CA ILE A 52 3.46 3.13 7.05
C ILE A 52 2.23 3.83 6.52
N LEU A 53 2.39 5.12 6.22
CA LEU A 53 1.34 5.91 5.60
C LEU A 53 1.18 5.52 4.13
N ILE A 54 -0.07 5.40 3.69
CA ILE A 54 -0.42 5.04 2.32
C ILE A 54 -1.56 5.93 1.83
N ASN A 55 -1.50 6.35 0.56
CA ASN A 55 -2.57 7.13 -0.02
C ASN A 55 -3.79 6.24 -0.33
N PRO A 56 -5.00 6.84 -0.40
CA PRO A 56 -6.23 6.11 -0.72
C PRO A 56 -6.14 5.27 -1.99
N GLY A 57 -5.54 5.81 -3.06
CA GLY A 57 -5.39 5.11 -4.34
C GLY A 57 -4.53 3.84 -4.23
N SER A 58 -3.43 3.90 -3.50
CA SER A 58 -2.55 2.74 -3.27
C SER A 58 -3.20 1.69 -2.36
N LEU A 59 -3.95 2.13 -1.34
CA LEU A 59 -4.74 1.21 -0.51
C LEU A 59 -5.86 0.52 -1.31
N MET A 60 -6.56 1.27 -2.18
CA MET A 60 -7.57 0.70 -3.09
C MET A 60 -6.95 -0.32 -4.06
N PHE A 61 -5.78 -0.01 -4.61
CA PHE A 61 -5.02 -0.95 -5.44
C PHE A 61 -4.73 -2.25 -4.68
N LEU A 62 -4.17 -2.17 -3.46
CA LEU A 62 -3.89 -3.35 -2.64
C LEU A 62 -5.16 -4.15 -2.33
N ASN A 63 -6.27 -3.48 -2.00
CA ASN A 63 -7.53 -4.16 -1.71
C ASN A 63 -8.04 -4.93 -2.93
N ARG A 64 -8.09 -4.29 -4.11
CA ARG A 64 -8.53 -4.94 -5.34
C ARG A 64 -7.58 -6.05 -5.80
N TRP A 65 -6.27 -5.84 -5.71
CA TRP A 65 -5.29 -6.87 -6.02
C TRP A 65 -5.48 -8.12 -5.15
N SER A 66 -5.77 -7.94 -3.85
CA SER A 66 -6.08 -9.05 -2.94
C SER A 66 -7.35 -9.83 -3.33
N GLN A 67 -8.33 -9.16 -3.94
CA GLN A 67 -9.55 -9.77 -4.47
C GLN A 67 -9.30 -10.47 -5.81
N THR A 68 -8.46 -9.89 -6.67
CA THR A 68 -8.03 -10.50 -7.95
C THR A 68 -7.25 -11.79 -7.74
N LEU A 69 -6.36 -11.85 -6.75
CA LEU A 69 -5.67 -13.09 -6.40
C LEU A 69 -6.61 -14.22 -5.98
N ARG A 70 -7.81 -13.87 -5.47
CA ARG A 70 -8.85 -14.85 -5.11
C ARG A 70 -9.73 -15.25 -6.30
N ASN A 71 -9.78 -14.43 -7.35
CA ASN A 71 -10.66 -14.57 -8.50
C ASN A 71 -9.86 -14.45 -9.82
N PHE A 72 -9.42 -15.59 -10.35
CA PHE A 72 -8.59 -15.69 -11.58
C PHE A 72 -9.19 -15.04 -12.84
N ASN A 73 -10.50 -14.81 -12.89
CA ASN A 73 -11.19 -14.20 -14.05
C ASN A 73 -11.40 -12.68 -13.93
N SER A 74 -10.80 -12.02 -12.94
CA SER A 74 -10.96 -10.57 -12.75
C SER A 74 -10.01 -9.77 -13.63
N LEU A 75 -10.46 -8.58 -14.07
CA LEU A 75 -9.65 -7.61 -14.81
C LEU A 75 -8.32 -7.37 -14.09
N GLU A 76 -7.21 -7.54 -14.82
CA GLU A 76 -5.87 -7.28 -14.30
C GLU A 76 -5.74 -5.78 -13.98
N ILE A 77 -5.62 -5.45 -12.70
CA ILE A 77 -5.35 -4.09 -12.25
C ILE A 77 -3.83 -3.94 -12.13
N ARG A 78 -3.27 -2.99 -12.86
CA ARG A 78 -1.84 -2.70 -12.84
C ARG A 78 -1.52 -1.55 -11.89
N PRO A 79 -0.45 -1.65 -11.08
CA PRO A 79 -0.02 -0.54 -10.24
C PRO A 79 0.55 0.60 -11.08
N THR A 80 0.30 1.84 -10.64
CA THR A 80 1.03 3.02 -11.15
C THR A 80 2.41 3.10 -10.52
N ARG A 81 3.32 3.92 -11.09
CA ARG A 81 4.63 4.22 -10.48
C ARG A 81 4.49 4.75 -9.05
N GLN A 82 3.51 5.61 -8.80
CA GLN A 82 3.25 6.14 -7.47
C GLN A 82 2.83 5.03 -6.49
N ASN A 83 1.98 4.08 -6.92
CA ASN A 83 1.63 2.94 -6.08
C ASN A 83 2.87 2.12 -5.71
N LEU A 84 3.75 1.86 -6.69
CA LEU A 84 5.00 1.12 -6.44
C LEU A 84 5.89 1.84 -5.42
N THR A 85 6.07 3.16 -5.57
CA THR A 85 6.86 3.96 -4.62
C THR A 85 6.30 3.92 -3.21
N GLU A 86 4.97 4.00 -3.05
CA GLU A 86 4.31 3.99 -1.74
C GLU A 86 4.27 2.60 -1.09
N ILE A 87 4.16 1.54 -1.89
CA ILE A 87 4.06 0.16 -1.40
C ILE A 87 5.44 -0.45 -1.13
N ASN A 88 6.50 0.00 -1.80
CA ASN A 88 7.83 -0.60 -1.61
C ASN A 88 8.31 -0.54 -0.14
N PRO A 89 8.20 0.59 0.60
CA PRO A 89 8.55 0.62 2.02
C PRO A 89 7.79 -0.44 2.85
N LEU A 90 6.52 -0.71 2.52
CA LEU A 90 5.71 -1.74 3.17
C LEU A 90 6.29 -3.14 2.97
N ILE A 91 6.69 -3.47 1.76
CA ILE A 91 7.31 -4.77 1.45
C ILE A 91 8.62 -4.91 2.22
N GLN A 92 9.44 -3.85 2.25
CA GLN A 92 10.74 -3.87 2.90
C GLN A 92 10.62 -4.03 4.43
N GLU A 93 9.72 -3.29 5.07
CA GLU A 93 9.47 -3.45 6.52
C GLU A 93 8.87 -4.81 6.85
N SER A 94 7.98 -5.35 6.00
CA SER A 94 7.45 -6.70 6.17
C SER A 94 8.56 -7.76 6.10
N PHE A 95 9.50 -7.63 5.15
CA PHE A 95 10.67 -8.51 5.07
C PHE A 95 11.56 -8.41 6.30
N LYS A 96 11.84 -7.20 6.79
CA LYS A 96 12.64 -7.02 8.01
C LYS A 96 11.98 -7.67 9.24
N LEU A 97 10.66 -7.61 9.32
CA LEU A 97 9.92 -8.12 10.46
C LEU A 97 9.80 -9.65 10.45
N HIS A 98 9.54 -10.25 9.29
CA HIS A 98 9.17 -11.66 9.19
C HIS A 98 10.28 -12.57 8.67
N LEU A 99 11.35 -12.02 8.10
CA LEU A 99 12.45 -12.81 7.55
C LEU A 99 13.73 -12.58 8.36
N PRO A 100 14.48 -13.64 8.68
CA PRO A 100 15.74 -13.51 9.42
C PRO A 100 16.82 -12.77 8.62
N ARG A 101 16.69 -12.74 7.29
CA ARG A 101 17.56 -12.02 6.35
C ARG A 101 16.73 -11.55 5.16
N GLN A 102 17.11 -10.43 4.55
CA GLN A 102 16.46 -9.98 3.33
C GLN A 102 16.61 -11.01 2.18
N PRO A 103 15.55 -11.24 1.38
CA PRO A 103 15.65 -12.10 0.21
C PRO A 103 16.68 -11.56 -0.78
N LYS A 104 17.62 -12.38 -1.26
CA LYS A 104 18.59 -11.95 -2.29
C LYS A 104 17.90 -11.38 -3.54
N ALA A 105 16.72 -11.89 -3.86
CA ALA A 105 15.90 -11.41 -4.97
C ALA A 105 15.40 -9.96 -4.82
N SER A 106 15.23 -9.43 -3.60
CA SER A 106 14.82 -8.03 -3.41
C SER A 106 15.85 -7.06 -3.99
N SER A 107 17.13 -7.32 -3.74
CA SER A 107 18.24 -6.53 -4.28
C SER A 107 18.35 -6.61 -5.81
N LEU A 108 17.88 -7.70 -6.43
CA LEU A 108 17.84 -7.84 -7.88
C LEU A 108 16.70 -6.99 -8.49
N LEU A 109 15.55 -6.94 -7.81
CA LEU A 109 14.41 -6.12 -8.22
C LEU A 109 14.72 -4.63 -8.10
N GLU A 110 15.39 -4.20 -7.03
CA GLU A 110 15.82 -2.80 -6.85
C GLU A 110 16.77 -2.35 -7.97
N LYS A 111 17.80 -3.16 -8.27
CA LYS A 111 18.75 -2.88 -9.37
C LYS A 111 18.08 -2.85 -10.74
N ALA A 112 17.09 -3.71 -10.99
CA ALA A 112 16.35 -3.71 -12.23
C ALA A 112 15.51 -2.43 -12.40
N LEU A 113 14.90 -1.94 -11.32
CA LEU A 113 14.14 -0.69 -11.32
C LEU A 113 15.03 0.54 -11.54
N ASP A 114 16.23 0.56 -10.93
CA ASP A 114 17.22 1.63 -11.13
C ASP A 114 17.81 1.64 -12.56
N GLY A 115 17.93 0.47 -13.19
CA GLY A 115 18.42 0.31 -14.56
C GLY A 115 17.46 0.83 -15.63
N VAL A 116 16.14 0.77 -15.37
CA VAL A 116 15.11 1.24 -16.32
C VAL A 116 15.13 2.77 -16.50
N GLY A 117 15.66 3.52 -15.53
CA GLY A 117 15.82 4.98 -15.62
C GLY A 117 16.98 5.44 -16.51
N LYS A 118 17.92 4.56 -16.88
CA LYS A 118 19.12 4.93 -17.67
C LYS A 118 19.00 4.66 -19.16
N ASN A 119 17.97 3.94 -19.60
CA ASN A 119 17.80 3.55 -21.01
C ASN A 119 16.75 4.39 -21.77
N SER A 120 16.19 5.46 -21.18
CA SER A 120 15.25 6.37 -21.87
C SER A 120 15.90 7.68 -22.33
N SER A 121 17.21 7.67 -22.58
CA SER A 121 17.93 8.83 -23.13
C SER A 121 18.90 8.39 -24.22
N THR A 122 18.44 7.59 -25.17
CA THR A 122 19.06 7.53 -26.50
C THR A 122 18.06 6.97 -27.50
N LEU A 123 17.90 7.71 -28.61
CA LEU A 123 17.04 7.51 -29.79
C LEU A 123 15.68 8.21 -29.72
#